data_AF-A0A522DGH0-F1
#
_entry.id   AF-A0A522DGH0-F1
#
_cell.length_a   1.000
_cell.length_b   1.000
_cell.length_c   1.000
_cell.angle_alpha   90.00
_cell.angle_beta   90.00
_cell.angle_gamma   90.00
#
_symmetry.space_group_name_H-M   'P 1'
#
loop_
_entity.id
_entity.type
_entity.pdbx_description
1 polymer ?
#
loop_
_entity_poly.entity_id
_entity_poly.type
_entity_poly.pdbx_seq_one_letter_code
_entity_poly.pdbx_strand_id
1 'polypeptide(L)'
;MKRMSYTTADGEIYNLLESENMLVVRTKKGIPLSKSILSPEAKKLAGKFSVIEFIERADVYILEIKPSVKNLEEIKKQARELLKKEKMLR
;
A
#
# COMPACT_ATOMS: atom_id res chain seq x y z
N MET A 1 7.44 -15.06 2.83
CA MET A 1 7.88 -13.64 2.84
C MET A 1 8.56 -13.32 1.52
N LYS A 2 8.14 -12.27 0.80
CA LYS A 2 8.83 -11.79 -0.42
C LYS A 2 9.59 -10.51 -0.08
N ARG A 3 10.85 -10.43 -0.52
CA ARG A 3 11.61 -9.16 -0.48
C ARG A 3 11.17 -8.32 -1.67
N MET A 4 10.73 -7.09 -1.41
CA MET A 4 10.52 -6.10 -2.45
C MET A 4 11.45 -4.92 -2.21
N SER A 5 12.10 -4.49 -3.29
CA SER A 5 13.02 -3.35 -3.29
C SER A 5 12.30 -2.16 -3.89
N TYR A 6 12.23 -1.06 -3.14
CA TYR A 6 11.64 0.20 -3.58
C TYR A 6 12.73 1.24 -3.75
N THR A 7 12.88 1.76 -4.95
CA THR A 7 13.79 2.88 -5.22
C THR A 7 13.04 4.20 -5.01
N THR A 8 13.55 5.01 -4.09
CA THR A 8 13.05 6.36 -3.83
C THR A 8 13.38 7.29 -4.99
N ALA A 9 12.79 8.50 -4.99
CA ALA A 9 13.12 9.51 -6.00
C ALA A 9 14.60 9.96 -5.92
N ASP A 10 15.22 9.82 -4.75
CA ASP A 10 16.60 10.22 -4.47
C ASP A 10 17.61 9.08 -4.73
N GLY A 11 17.16 7.93 -5.24
CA GLY A 11 18.00 6.80 -5.61
C GLY A 11 18.28 5.78 -4.50
N GLU A 12 17.83 6.04 -3.27
CA GLU A 12 17.94 5.08 -2.16
C GLU A 12 17.04 3.86 -2.39
N ILE A 13 17.56 2.65 -2.10
CA ILE A 13 16.84 1.39 -2.23
C ILE A 13 16.39 0.91 -0.85
N TYR A 14 15.08 0.84 -0.64
CA TYR A 14 14.47 0.29 0.57
C TYR A 14 14.04 -1.14 0.33
N ASN A 15 14.65 -2.08 1.06
CA ASN A 15 14.28 -3.48 1.01
C ASN A 15 13.22 -3.76 2.08
N LEU A 16 11.98 -3.90 1.65
CA LEU A 16 10.86 -4.24 2.52
C LEU A 16 10.62 -5.75 2.48
N LEU A 17 10.45 -6.34 3.67
CA LEU A 17 9.96 -7.70 3.82
C LEU A 17 8.43 -7.67 3.78
N GLU A 18 7.85 -7.94 2.61
CA GLU A 18 6.40 -8.09 2.51
C GLU A 18 6.02 -9.46 3.10
N SER A 19 5.45 -9.42 4.30
CA SER A 19 4.75 -10.57 4.90
C SER A 19 3.41 -10.80 4.17
N GLU A 20 2.81 -11.98 4.33
CA GLU A 20 1.54 -12.32 3.67
C GLU A 20 0.44 -11.30 3.95
N ASN A 21 0.44 -10.74 5.15
CA ASN A 21 -0.55 -9.78 5.64
C ASN A 21 -0.22 -8.32 5.33
N MET A 22 0.93 -8.05 4.72
CA MET A 22 1.38 -6.69 4.42
C MET A 22 1.16 -6.36 2.95
N LEU A 23 0.81 -5.10 2.70
CA LEU A 23 0.63 -4.50 1.40
C LEU A 23 1.38 -3.16 1.40
N VAL A 24 2.27 -2.98 0.43
CA VAL A 24 3.02 -1.73 0.28
C VAL A 24 2.39 -0.90 -0.83
N VAL A 25 2.16 0.39 -0.57
CA VAL A 25 1.51 1.31 -1.49
C VAL A 25 2.33 2.58 -1.59
N ARG A 26 2.67 3.00 -2.82
CA ARG A 26 3.38 4.27 -3.06
C ARG A 26 2.38 5.32 -3.53
N THR A 27 2.38 6.48 -2.90
CA THR A 27 1.59 7.64 -3.33
C THR A 27 2.43 8.56 -4.22
N LYS A 28 1.78 9.51 -4.89
CA LYS A 28 2.48 10.63 -5.51
C LYS A 28 3.07 11.55 -4.43
N LYS A 29 4.19 12.19 -4.78
CA LYS A 29 4.96 13.04 -3.87
C LYS A 29 4.09 14.06 -3.13
N GLY A 30 4.12 14.01 -1.80
CA GLY A 30 3.40 14.93 -0.93
C GLY A 30 1.89 14.73 -0.88
N ILE A 31 1.35 13.65 -1.47
CA ILE A 31 -0.08 13.32 -1.40
C ILE A 31 -0.28 12.21 -0.36
N PRO A 32 -1.09 12.45 0.69
CA PRO A 32 -1.38 11.42 1.68
C PRO A 32 -2.23 10.30 1.08
N LEU A 33 -2.10 9.10 1.63
CA LEU A 33 -2.80 7.90 1.14
C LEU A 33 -4.33 8.09 1.08
N SER A 34 -4.92 8.73 2.08
CA SER A 34 -6.37 9.00 2.14
C SER A 34 -6.88 9.90 1.00
N LYS A 35 -6.02 10.79 0.48
CA LYS A 35 -6.32 11.62 -0.70
C LYS A 35 -5.96 10.94 -2.01
N SER A 36 -5.10 9.92 -1.97
CA SER A 36 -4.68 9.16 -3.14
C SER A 36 -5.69 8.09 -3.57
N ILE A 37 -6.59 7.67 -2.67
CA ILE A 37 -7.61 6.67 -2.93
C ILE A 37 -8.95 7.38 -3.19
N LEU A 38 -9.35 7.46 -4.46
CA LEU A 38 -10.54 8.22 -4.87
C LEU A 38 -11.76 7.31 -5.05
N SER A 39 -11.58 6.08 -5.55
CA SER A 39 -12.71 5.19 -5.84
C SER A 39 -13.42 4.70 -4.56
N PRO A 40 -14.77 4.61 -4.55
CA PRO A 40 -15.52 4.11 -3.41
C PRO A 40 -15.13 2.67 -3.02
N GLU A 41 -14.83 1.84 -4.01
CA GLU A 41 -14.39 0.45 -3.82
C GLU A 41 -13.03 0.38 -3.12
N ALA A 42 -12.05 1.15 -3.60
CA ALA A 42 -10.73 1.18 -2.97
C ALA A 42 -10.78 1.82 -1.58
N LYS A 43 -11.67 2.79 -1.32
CA LYS A 43 -11.88 3.35 0.04
C LYS A 43 -12.42 2.31 1.02
N LYS A 44 -13.42 1.52 0.60
CA LYS A 44 -13.94 0.40 1.42
C LYS A 44 -12.83 -0.62 1.70
N LEU A 45 -12.00 -0.90 0.70
CA LEU A 45 -10.90 -1.83 0.85
C LEU A 45 -9.82 -1.27 1.77
N ALA A 46 -9.44 0.00 1.63
CA ALA A 46 -8.47 0.68 2.48
C ALA A 46 -8.86 0.64 3.97
N GLY A 47 -10.16 0.68 4.29
CA GLY A 47 -10.66 0.51 5.66
C GLY A 47 -10.37 -0.85 6.29
N LYS A 48 -10.07 -1.89 5.48
CA LYS A 48 -9.65 -3.22 5.93
C LYS A 48 -8.16 -3.31 6.26
N PHE A 49 -7.41 -2.25 5.96
CA PHE A 49 -5.99 -2.14 6.29
C PHE A 49 -5.76 -1.16 7.43
N SER A 50 -4.63 -1.32 8.10
CA SER A 50 -4.06 -0.39 9.06
C SER A 50 -2.71 0.08 8.52
N VAL A 51 -2.42 1.37 8.63
CA VAL A 51 -1.09 1.90 8.30
C VAL A 51 -0.16 1.53 9.45
N ILE A 52 0.85 0.70 9.17
CA ILE A 52 1.91 0.38 10.15
C ILE A 52 2.99 1.44 10.10
N GLU A 53 3.43 1.79 8.89
CA GLU A 53 4.59 2.64 8.69
C GLU A 53 4.40 3.52 7.47
N PHE A 54 4.91 4.74 7.56
CA PHE A 54 4.98 5.68 6.45
C PHE A 54 6.42 6.15 6.28
N ILE A 55 6.98 5.88 5.11
CA ILE A 55 8.33 6.29 4.71
C ILE A 55 8.18 7.56 3.87
N GLU A 56 8.24 8.71 4.53
CA GLU A 56 8.01 10.03 3.92
C GLU A 56 8.93 10.30 2.72
N ARG A 57 10.22 9.96 2.83
CA ARG A 57 11.21 10.16 1.75
C ARG A 57 10.88 9.38 0.47
N ALA A 58 10.14 8.29 0.60
CA ALA A 58 9.77 7.41 -0.51
C ALA A 58 8.32 7.63 -0.99
N ASP A 59 7.53 8.39 -0.24
CA ASP A 59 6.07 8.43 -0.34
C ASP A 59 5.43 7.02 -0.27
N VAL A 60 5.99 6.15 0.58
CA VAL A 60 5.58 4.74 0.69
C VAL A 60 4.85 4.50 2.01
N TYR A 61 3.67 3.90 1.91
CA TYR A 61 2.89 3.42 3.04
C TYR A 61 2.97 1.89 3.11
N ILE A 62 3.27 1.39 4.31
CA ILE A 62 3.17 -0.03 4.64
C ILE A 62 1.84 -0.23 5.35
N LEU A 63 1.00 -1.03 4.72
CA LEU A 63 -0.33 -1.36 5.18
C LEU A 63 -0.34 -2.80 5.66
N GLU A 64 -0.98 -3.06 6.79
CA GLU A 64 -1.27 -4.42 7.25
C GLU A 64 -2.76 -4.69 7.19
N ILE A 65 -3.11 -5.88 6.72
CA ILE A 65 -4.47 -6.36 6.72
C ILE A 65 -4.90 -6.60 8.16
N LYS A 66 -6.00 -5.99 8.57
CA LYS A 66 -6.54 -6.17 9.93
C LYS A 66 -6.83 -7.65 10.19
N PRO A 67 -6.53 -8.17 11.39
CA PRO A 67 -6.70 -9.59 11.71
C PRO A 67 -8.17 -10.06 11.66
N SER A 68 -9.14 -9.14 11.71
CA SER A 68 -10.57 -9.45 11.55
C SER A 68 -10.97 -9.82 10.12
N VAL A 69 -10.07 -9.66 9.14
CA VAL A 69 -10.33 -9.93 7.72
C VAL A 69 -10.06 -11.40 7.41
N LYS A 70 -11.10 -12.11 6.95
CA LYS A 70 -10.97 -13.44 6.36
C LYS A 70 -10.47 -13.31 4.91
N ASN A 71 -9.74 -14.32 4.42
CA ASN A 71 -9.21 -14.41 3.05
C ASN A 71 -8.18 -13.33 2.70
N LEU A 72 -7.05 -13.33 3.41
CA LEU A 72 -5.93 -12.39 3.26
C LEU A 72 -5.43 -12.28 1.81
N GLU A 73 -5.25 -13.41 1.13
CA GLU A 73 -4.74 -13.44 -0.24
C GLU A 73 -5.68 -12.77 -1.25
N GLU A 74 -6.98 -13.02 -1.12
CA GLU A 74 -7.99 -12.47 -2.01
C GLU A 74 -8.09 -10.94 -1.84
N ILE A 75 -8.09 -10.48 -0.58
CA ILE A 75 -8.09 -9.05 -0.23
C ILE A 75 -6.86 -8.36 -0.81
N LYS A 76 -5.69 -9.00 -0.68
CA LYS A 76 -4.42 -8.48 -1.19
C LYS A 76 -4.42 -8.40 -2.72
N LYS A 77 -4.97 -9.41 -3.40
CA LYS A 77 -5.13 -9.41 -4.86
C LYS A 77 -6.07 -8.28 -5.30
N GLN A 78 -7.23 -8.17 -4.69
CA GLN A 78 -8.19 -7.08 -4.96
C GLN A 78 -7.58 -5.71 -4.69
N ALA A 79 -6.81 -5.56 -3.61
CA ALA A 79 -6.13 -4.31 -3.29
C ALA A 79 -5.15 -3.90 -4.39
N ARG A 80 -4.32 -4.83 -4.85
CA ARG A 80 -3.36 -4.55 -5.92
C ARG A 80 -4.07 -4.16 -7.21
N GLU A 81 -5.15 -4.84 -7.57
CA GLU A 81 -5.91 -4.54 -8.79
C GLU A 81 -6.64 -3.20 -8.72
N LEU A 82 -7.23 -2.86 -7.57
CA LEU A 82 -7.95 -1.60 -7.37
C LEU A 82 -7.00 -0.41 -7.22
N LEU A 83 -5.97 -0.54 -6.38
CA LEU A 83 -5.02 0.55 -6.13
C LEU A 83 -4.17 0.86 -7.36
N LYS A 84 -3.89 -0.12 -8.23
CA LYS A 84 -3.22 0.12 -9.51
C LYS A 84 -4.06 0.98 -10.48
N LYS A 85 -5.39 1.02 -10.30
CA LYS A 85 -6.28 1.88 -11.09
C LYS A 85 -6.34 3.32 -10.57
N GLU A 86 -5.86 3.58 -9.35
CA GLU A 86 -5.84 4.92 -8.76
C GLU A 86 -4.71 5.75 -9.37
N LYS A 87 -5.07 6.85 -10.07
CA LYS A 87 -4.11 7.73 -10.75
C LYS A 87 -3.10 8.42 -9.82
N MET A 88 -3.38 8.43 -8.52
CA MET A 88 -2.55 9.07 -7.50
C MET A 88 -1.62 8.08 -6.77
N LEU A 89 -1.67 6.80 -7.15
CA LEU A 89 -0.79 5.74 -6.66
C LEU A 89 0.20 5.31 -7.76
N ARG A 90 1.37 4.82 -7.35
CA ARG A 90 2.46 4.37 -8.23
C ARG A 90 2.88 2.94 -7.93
#